data_AF-A0A2H1C4H6-F1
#
_entry.id   AF-A0A2H1C4H6-F1
#
_cell.length_a   1.000
_cell.length_b   1.000
_cell.length_c   1.000
_cell.angle_alpha   90.00
_cell.angle_beta   90.00
_cell.angle_gamma   90.00
#
_symmetry.space_group_name_H-M   'P 1'
#
loop_
_entity.id
_entity.type
_entity.pdbx_description
1 polymer ?
#
loop_
_entity_poly.entity_id
_entity_poly.type
_entity_poly.pdbx_seq_one_letter_code
_entity_poly.pdbx_strand_id
1 'polypeptide(L)'
;MSAPDPLSSTEFAWKLKQALGRAHLLARKRLKSAFRQQKEYYDQWVAGKPLQPGEQVFLHNLIPPSGRPVKLHREWTGPYTVLDVFNDATPYCADRPCGC
;
A
#
# COMPACT_ATOMS: atom_id res chain seq x y z
N MET A 1 4.10 12.22 58.56
CA MET A 1 4.47 12.14 57.14
C MET A 1 4.84 13.55 56.70
N SER A 2 6.13 13.86 56.56
CA SER A 2 6.55 15.21 56.15
C SER A 2 6.20 15.41 54.67
N ALA A 3 5.63 16.57 54.33
CA ALA A 3 5.33 16.92 52.96
C ALA A 3 6.64 16.99 52.15
N PRO A 4 6.68 16.49 50.91
CA PRO A 4 7.87 16.57 50.08
C PRO A 4 8.20 18.04 49.77
N ASP A 5 9.47 18.41 49.92
CA ASP A 5 9.93 19.78 49.66
C ASP A 5 9.52 20.24 48.25
N PRO A 6 8.95 21.45 48.11
CA PRO A 6 8.38 21.90 46.83
C PRO A 6 9.40 21.97 45.69
N LEU A 7 10.67 22.25 46.01
CA LEU A 7 11.78 22.23 45.05
C LEU A 7 12.07 20.82 44.50
N SER A 8 11.91 19.78 45.33
CA SER A 8 12.06 18.38 44.95
C SER A 8 10.94 17.93 44.02
N SER A 9 9.71 18.38 44.28
CA SER A 9 8.54 18.09 43.43
C SER A 9 8.66 18.71 42.04
N THR A 10 9.12 19.96 41.94
CA THR A 10 9.29 20.65 40.65
C THR A 10 10.41 20.04 39.80
N GLU A 11 11.53 19.68 40.42
CA GLU A 11 12.64 18.99 39.74
C GLU A 11 12.22 17.62 39.22
N PHE A 12 11.48 16.86 40.04
CA PHE A 12 10.92 15.57 39.64
C PHE A 12 9.98 15.73 38.43
N ALA A 13 9.04 16.67 38.49
CA ALA A 13 8.11 16.93 37.39
C ALA A 13 8.83 17.34 36.10
N TRP A 14 9.89 18.16 36.20
CA TRP A 14 10.71 18.55 35.05
C TRP A 14 11.43 17.36 34.42
N LYS A 15 12.09 16.53 35.23
CA LYS A 15 12.78 15.31 34.76
C LYS A 15 11.82 14.33 34.11
N LEU A 16 10.64 14.14 34.69
CA LEU A 16 9.59 13.29 34.13
C LEU A 16 9.13 13.81 32.76
N LYS A 17 8.88 15.12 32.63
CA LYS A 17 8.49 15.73 31.36
C LYS A 17 9.54 15.53 30.28
N GLN A 18 10.82 15.68 30.63
CA GLN A 18 11.93 15.42 29.71
C GLN A 18 11.99 13.94 29.28
N ALA A 19 11.85 13.02 30.23
CA ALA A 19 11.86 11.58 29.95
C ALA A 19 10.72 11.18 29.00
N LEU A 20 9.49 11.65 29.27
CA LEU A 20 8.33 11.40 28.42
C LEU A 20 8.51 12.00 27.03
N GLY A 21 9.03 13.24 26.93
CA GLY A 21 9.31 13.88 25.65
C GLY A 21 10.32 13.07 24.81
N ARG A 22 11.39 12.58 25.43
CA ARG A 22 12.39 11.72 24.77
C ARG A 22 11.80 10.38 24.33
N ALA A 23 11.04 9.72 25.20
CA ALA A 23 10.38 8.45 24.89
C ALA A 23 9.39 8.61 23.72
N HIS A 24 8.60 9.67 23.73
CA HIS A 24 7.66 9.98 22.65
C HIS A 24 8.37 10.25 21.32
N LEU A 25 9.44 11.05 21.31
CA LEU A 25 10.21 11.32 20.10
C LEU A 25 10.84 10.03 19.54
N LEU A 26 11.38 9.19 20.42
CA LEU A 26 11.94 7.90 20.05
C LEU A 26 10.88 6.99 19.43
N ALA A 27 9.73 6.83 20.09
CA ALA A 27 8.61 6.05 19.57
C ALA A 27 8.15 6.56 18.20
N ARG A 28 7.95 7.88 18.05
CA ARG A 28 7.56 8.51 16.78
C ARG A 28 8.58 8.25 15.67
N LYS A 29 9.88 8.32 15.96
CA LYS A 29 10.94 8.01 14.99
C LYS A 29 10.88 6.54 14.56
N ARG A 30 10.75 5.62 15.52
CA ARG A 30 10.67 4.17 15.24
C ARG A 30 9.45 3.82 14.41
N LEU A 31 8.28 4.37 14.75
CA LEU A 31 7.05 4.15 13.98
C LEU A 31 7.16 4.65 12.54
N LYS A 32 7.72 5.85 12.32
CA LYS A 32 7.96 6.37 10.96
C LYS A 32 8.88 5.46 10.16
N SER A 33 9.98 4.98 10.76
CA SER A 33 10.89 4.05 10.10
C SER A 33 10.24 2.71 9.78
N ALA A 34 9.48 2.14 10.72
CA ALA A 34 8.77 0.87 10.52
C ALA A 34 7.73 0.99 9.41
N PHE A 35 6.95 2.09 9.39
CA PHE A 35 5.99 2.35 8.32
C PHE A 35 6.65 2.42 6.95
N ARG A 36 7.77 3.14 6.83
CA ARG A 36 8.54 3.21 5.59
C ARG A 36 9.04 1.84 5.14
N GLN A 37 9.62 1.07 6.05
CA GLN A 37 10.12 -0.29 5.76
C GLN A 37 8.99 -1.22 5.33
N GLN A 38 7.84 -1.16 5.99
CA GLN A 38 6.67 -1.95 5.63
C GLN A 38 6.17 -1.60 4.22
N LYS A 39 6.13 -0.31 3.89
CA LYS A 39 5.76 0.14 2.54
C LYS A 39 6.77 -0.36 1.50
N GLU A 40 8.07 -0.15 1.73
CA GLU A 40 9.12 -0.58 0.79
C GLU A 40 9.07 -2.09 0.57
N TYR A 41 8.88 -2.87 1.64
CA TYR A 41 8.72 -4.32 1.53
C TYR A 41 7.48 -4.66 0.70
N TYR A 42 6.31 -4.10 1.04
CA TYR A 42 5.08 -4.36 0.29
C TYR A 42 5.22 -4.01 -1.19
N ASP A 43 5.78 -2.84 -1.52
CA ASP A 43 6.00 -2.40 -2.89
C ASP A 43 6.94 -3.37 -3.66
N GLN A 44 7.99 -3.89 -3.01
CA GLN A 44 8.88 -4.90 -3.61
C GLN A 44 8.15 -6.20 -3.96
N TRP A 45 7.19 -6.63 -3.14
CA TRP A 45 6.43 -7.86 -3.39
C TRP A 45 5.27 -7.68 -4.37
N VAL A 46 4.61 -6.52 -4.35
CA VAL A 46 3.46 -6.24 -5.21
C VAL A 46 3.85 -6.00 -6.67
N ALA A 47 5.06 -5.51 -6.93
CA ALA A 47 5.53 -5.28 -8.30
C ALA A 47 5.50 -6.55 -9.18
N GLY A 48 5.34 -7.74 -8.59
CA GLY A 48 5.14 -8.98 -9.33
C GLY A 48 6.30 -9.26 -10.30
N LYS A 49 6.10 -10.19 -11.23
CA LYS A 49 6.98 -10.27 -12.40
C LYS A 49 6.41 -9.31 -13.45
N PRO A 50 7.26 -8.51 -14.13
CA PRO A 50 6.80 -7.75 -15.27
C PRO A 50 6.22 -8.73 -16.29
N LEU A 51 5.03 -8.40 -16.77
CA LEU A 51 4.37 -9.17 -17.81
C LEU A 51 5.23 -9.17 -19.06
N GLN A 52 5.29 -10.30 -19.75
CA GLN A 52 6.06 -10.42 -20.98
C GLN A 52 5.14 -10.49 -22.19
N PRO A 53 5.55 -9.92 -23.34
CA PRO A 53 4.88 -10.18 -24.61
C PRO A 53 4.68 -11.68 -24.84
N GLY A 54 3.47 -12.09 -25.19
CA GLY A 54 3.07 -13.49 -25.37
C GLY A 54 2.46 -14.16 -24.13
N GLU A 55 2.51 -13.55 -22.95
CA GLU A 55 1.89 -14.08 -21.73
C GLU A 55 0.36 -13.92 -21.75
N GLN A 56 -0.36 -14.90 -21.21
CA GLN A 56 -1.83 -14.88 -21.09
C GLN A 56 -2.26 -14.27 -19.75
N VAL A 57 -3.05 -13.21 -19.80
CA VAL A 57 -3.50 -12.45 -18.61
C VAL A 57 -5.00 -12.22 -18.62
N PHE A 58 -5.60 -12.07 -17.45
CA PHE A 58 -6.98 -11.62 -17.33
C PHE A 58 -7.03 -10.10 -17.18
N LEU A 59 -7.90 -9.44 -17.94
CA LEU A 59 -8.08 -8.00 -17.87
C LEU A 59 -9.14 -7.65 -16.82
N HIS A 60 -8.81 -6.74 -15.91
CA HIS A 60 -9.75 -6.20 -14.92
C HIS A 60 -10.50 -5.00 -15.51
N ASN A 61 -11.72 -5.24 -15.96
CA ASN A 61 -12.65 -4.24 -16.47
C ASN A 61 -13.62 -3.84 -15.37
N LEU A 62 -13.34 -2.72 -14.69
CA LEU A 62 -14.24 -2.16 -13.67
C LEU A 62 -15.50 -1.53 -14.26
N ILE A 63 -15.47 -1.13 -15.54
CA ILE A 63 -16.56 -0.42 -16.19
C ILE A 63 -17.50 -1.44 -16.86
N PRO A 64 -18.77 -1.54 -16.45
CA PRO A 64 -19.74 -2.41 -17.08
C PRO A 64 -20.00 -1.98 -18.54
N PRO A 65 -20.13 -2.91 -19.48
CA PRO A 65 -20.57 -2.58 -20.83
C PRO A 65 -21.96 -1.95 -20.80
N SER A 66 -22.17 -0.95 -21.66
CA SER A 66 -23.48 -0.32 -21.82
C SER A 66 -24.55 -1.38 -22.11
N GLY A 67 -25.69 -1.27 -21.43
CA GLY A 67 -26.84 -2.18 -21.60
C GLY A 67 -26.78 -3.49 -20.79
N ARG A 68 -25.74 -3.74 -19.98
CA ARG A 68 -25.74 -4.85 -19.01
C ARG A 68 -25.97 -4.37 -17.58
N PRO A 69 -26.78 -5.07 -16.78
CA PRO A 69 -26.93 -4.74 -15.36
C PRO A 69 -25.62 -4.99 -14.63
N VAL A 70 -25.22 -4.03 -13.77
CA VAL A 70 -23.96 -4.06 -13.01
C VAL A 70 -23.77 -5.36 -12.23
N LYS A 71 -24.85 -5.94 -11.70
CA LYS A 71 -24.80 -7.20 -10.95
C LYS A 71 -24.41 -8.42 -11.79
N LEU A 72 -24.57 -8.35 -13.11
CA LEU A 72 -24.19 -9.42 -14.05
C LEU A 72 -22.90 -9.06 -14.82
N HIS A 73 -22.24 -7.98 -14.45
CA HIS A 73 -20.96 -7.61 -15.02
C HIS A 73 -19.85 -8.52 -14.49
N ARG A 74 -19.03 -9.05 -15.39
CA ARG A 74 -17.83 -9.80 -15.02
C ARG A 74 -16.65 -8.84 -15.09
N GLU A 75 -16.09 -8.52 -13.94
CA GLU A 75 -14.93 -7.61 -13.87
C GLU A 75 -13.68 -8.22 -14.50
N TRP A 76 -13.51 -9.54 -14.43
CA TRP A 76 -12.38 -10.22 -15.05
C TRP A 76 -12.79 -10.81 -16.40
N THR A 77 -12.13 -10.35 -17.46
CA THR A 77 -12.41 -10.79 -18.84
C THR A 77 -11.21 -11.54 -19.42
N GLY A 78 -11.50 -12.68 -20.06
CA GLY A 78 -10.63 -13.44 -20.97
C GLY A 78 -9.28 -13.92 -20.43
N PRO A 79 -8.63 -14.87 -21.11
CA PRO A 79 -7.20 -14.80 -21.30
C PRO A 79 -6.92 -13.88 -22.51
N TYR A 80 -6.17 -12.81 -22.27
CA TYR A 80 -5.64 -11.90 -23.26
C TYR A 80 -4.15 -12.15 -23.42
N THR A 81 -3.63 -12.02 -24.64
CA THR A 81 -2.18 -12.09 -24.88
C THR A 81 -1.59 -10.69 -24.84
N VAL A 82 -0.55 -10.50 -24.03
CA VAL A 82 0.23 -9.27 -23.98
C VAL A 82 0.95 -9.10 -25.32
N LEU A 83 0.72 -7.99 -26.04
CA LEU A 83 1.40 -7.72 -27.30
C LEU A 83 2.74 -7.01 -27.09
N ASP A 84 2.73 -5.98 -26.25
CA ASP A 84 3.89 -5.18 -25.95
C ASP A 84 3.72 -4.50 -24.57
N VAL A 85 4.84 -4.16 -23.93
CA VAL A 85 4.89 -3.55 -22.59
C VAL A 85 5.71 -2.26 -22.65
N PHE A 86 5.02 -1.13 -22.63
CA PHE A 86 5.65 0.20 -22.64
C PHE A 86 5.79 0.73 -21.20
N ASN A 87 6.89 0.36 -20.53
CA ASN A 87 7.22 0.75 -19.14
C ASN A 87 6.12 0.34 -18.12
N ASP A 88 6.21 0.77 -16.85
CA ASP A 88 5.28 0.46 -15.73
C ASP A 88 3.78 0.82 -15.95
N ALA A 89 3.36 1.10 -17.18
CA ALA A 89 1.98 1.34 -17.56
C ALA A 89 1.30 0.06 -18.07
N THR A 90 -0.02 0.01 -17.88
CA THR A 90 -0.91 -1.10 -18.26
C THR A 90 -0.60 -1.66 -19.66
N PRO A 91 -0.33 -2.98 -19.78
CA PRO A 91 0.03 -3.61 -21.05
C PRO A 91 -1.15 -3.56 -22.04
N TYR A 92 -0.84 -3.39 -23.32
CA TYR A 92 -1.85 -3.47 -24.37
C TYR A 92 -2.17 -4.93 -24.68
N CYS A 93 -3.44 -5.28 -24.56
CA CYS A 93 -3.95 -6.62 -24.83
C CYS A 93 -4.63 -6.65 -26.21
N ALA A 94 -4.31 -7.63 -27.05
CA ALA A 94 -5.01 -7.81 -28.32
C ALA A 94 -6.46 -8.26 -28.11
N ASP A 95 -7.38 -7.79 -28.96
CA ASP A 95 -8.76 -8.26 -28.95
C ASP A 95 -8.86 -9.78 -29.21
N ARG A 96 -9.85 -10.39 -28.56
CA ARG A 96 -10.20 -11.79 -28.73
C ARG A 96 -10.50 -12.06 -30.21
N PRO A 97 -9.99 -13.14 -30.84
CA PRO A 97 -10.61 -13.60 -32.07
C PRO A 97 -12.07 -13.94 -31.74
N CYS A 98 -12.97 -13.31 -32.49
CA CYS A 98 -14.40 -13.52 -32.44
C CYS A 98 -14.65 -15.03 -32.66
N GLY A 99 -14.84 -15.76 -31.56
CA GLY A 99 -15.43 -17.10 -31.60
C GLY A 99 -16.93 -16.93 -31.72
N CYS A 100 -17.47 -17.42 -32.83
CA CYS A 100 -18.86 -17.43 -33.27
C CYS A 100 -19.89 -17.64 -32.16
#